data_AF-A0A9E1GL99-F1
#
_entry.id   AF-A0A9E1GL99-F1
#
_cell.length_a   1.000
_cell.length_b   1.000
_cell.length_c   1.000
_cell.angle_alpha   90.00
_cell.angle_beta   90.00
_cell.angle_gamma   90.00
#
_symmetry.space_group_name_H-M   'P 1'
#
loop_
_entity.id
_entity.type
_entity.pdbx_description
1 polymer ?
#
loop_
_entity_poly.entity_id
_entity_poly.type
_entity_poly.pdbx_seq_one_letter_code
_entity_poly.pdbx_strand_id
1 'polypeptide(L)'
;MGKTNLYTVKDYQTGEVLAKGTAGELEASGIVPKGYHTSEWAKHENQKRRNRKYAISFEERQPEVKRGEKGRMMSVYTCYNAAGDVIGEGTARELWEAGVFSNDNAAYYTYKEQGGRCIKRGIAKMTCRKEMRKVGQNNARGKKADCAAKKPERPVLRKIKDPTPLDYDVHDLILYNAIARKEGRPELTYGYWAAAGKPARP
;
A
#
# COMPACT_ATOMS: atom_id res chain seq x y z
N MET A 1 -14.21 1.05 17.64
CA MET A 1 -14.89 -0.27 17.75
C MET A 1 -14.05 -1.11 18.69
N GLY A 2 -14.63 -1.54 19.81
CA GLY A 2 -13.92 -2.22 20.89
C GLY A 2 -13.36 -3.57 20.43
N LYS A 3 -12.21 -3.95 20.99
CA LYS A 3 -11.59 -5.26 20.79
C LYS A 3 -12.54 -6.33 21.33
N THR A 4 -12.84 -7.36 20.55
CA THR A 4 -13.70 -8.47 20.98
C THR A 4 -12.82 -9.68 21.26
N ASN A 5 -12.61 -10.02 22.53
CA ASN A 5 -11.87 -11.23 22.88
C ASN A 5 -12.76 -12.46 22.72
N LEU A 6 -12.23 -13.52 22.12
CA LEU A 6 -12.88 -14.81 22.03
C LEU A 6 -12.33 -15.71 23.14
N TYR A 7 -13.20 -16.14 24.04
CA TYR A 7 -12.84 -16.98 25.18
C TYR A 7 -13.11 -18.44 24.85
N THR A 8 -12.20 -19.32 25.26
CA THR A 8 -12.37 -20.77 25.23
C THR A 8 -12.29 -21.28 26.66
N VAL A 9 -13.39 -21.85 27.14
CA VAL A 9 -13.49 -22.47 28.46
C VAL A 9 -13.32 -23.97 28.28
N LYS A 10 -12.29 -24.53 28.92
CA LYS A 10 -12.05 -25.97 28.97
C LYS A 10 -12.26 -26.49 30.38
N ASP A 11 -12.69 -27.73 30.50
CA ASP A 11 -12.62 -28.45 31.76
C ASP A 11 -11.15 -28.66 32.16
N TYR A 12 -10.81 -28.39 33.41
CA TYR A 12 -9.42 -28.43 33.88
C TYR A 12 -8.87 -29.86 34.00
N GLN A 13 -9.73 -30.85 34.30
CA GLN A 13 -9.30 -32.23 34.54
C GLN A 13 -9.18 -33.03 33.26
N THR A 14 -10.11 -32.82 32.33
CA THR A 14 -10.21 -33.58 31.07
C THR A 14 -9.66 -32.81 29.87
N GLY A 15 -9.58 -31.48 29.96
CA GLY A 15 -9.17 -30.62 28.84
C GLY A 15 -10.24 -30.42 27.77
N GLU A 16 -11.45 -30.98 27.96
CA GLU A 16 -12.56 -30.88 27.01
C GLU A 16 -13.06 -29.44 26.89
N VAL A 17 -13.38 -29.00 25.67
CA VAL A 17 -13.88 -27.64 25.42
C VAL A 17 -15.36 -27.59 25.79
N LEU A 18 -15.68 -26.93 26.90
CA LEU A 18 -17.06 -26.78 27.39
C LEU A 18 -17.80 -25.65 26.67
N ALA A 19 -17.13 -24.55 26.36
CA ALA A 19 -17.71 -23.47 25.58
C ALA A 19 -16.65 -22.59 24.92
N LYS A 20 -17.03 -21.97 23.81
CA LYS A 20 -16.21 -20.99 23.09
C LYS A 20 -17.11 -19.86 22.60
N GLY A 21 -16.74 -18.62 22.90
CA GLY A 21 -17.56 -17.48 22.54
C GLY A 21 -17.04 -16.16 23.06
N THR A 22 -17.71 -15.09 22.66
CA THR A 22 -17.54 -13.75 23.23
C THR A 22 -18.09 -13.70 24.65
N ALA A 23 -17.79 -12.62 25.39
CA ALA A 23 -18.25 -12.43 26.76
C ALA A 23 -19.77 -12.66 26.92
N GLY A 24 -20.57 -12.05 26.03
CA GLY A 24 -22.03 -12.20 26.07
C GLY A 24 -22.53 -13.61 25.69
N GLU A 25 -21.85 -14.30 24.77
CA GLU A 25 -22.21 -15.68 24.42
C GLU A 25 -21.90 -16.65 25.57
N LEU A 26 -20.81 -16.42 26.31
CA LEU A 26 -20.49 -17.23 27.49
C LEU A 26 -21.40 -16.96 28.68
N GLU A 27 -21.85 -15.72 28.89
CA GLU A 27 -22.91 -15.42 29.86
C GLU A 27 -24.24 -16.08 29.48
N ALA A 28 -24.60 -16.08 28.19
CA ALA A 28 -25.79 -16.74 27.68
C ALA A 28 -25.73 -18.28 27.83
N SER A 29 -24.53 -18.86 27.72
CA SER A 29 -24.30 -20.30 27.96
C SER A 29 -24.45 -20.73 29.42
N GLY A 30 -24.53 -19.78 30.36
CA GLY A 30 -24.68 -20.04 31.79
C GLY A 30 -23.40 -20.51 32.50
N ILE A 31 -22.29 -20.66 31.77
CA ILE A 31 -20.98 -21.05 32.33
C ILE A 31 -20.34 -19.87 33.08
N VAL A 32 -20.49 -18.65 32.55
CA VAL A 32 -20.04 -17.43 33.22
C VAL A 32 -21.19 -16.88 34.08
N PRO A 33 -20.95 -16.58 35.37
CA PRO A 33 -21.96 -15.96 36.24
C PRO A 33 -22.47 -14.63 35.67
N LYS A 34 -23.79 -14.42 35.68
CA LYS A 34 -24.40 -13.15 35.26
C LYS A 34 -23.86 -11.98 36.10
N GLY A 35 -23.45 -10.90 35.42
CA GLY A 35 -22.92 -9.69 36.07
C GLY A 35 -21.42 -9.69 36.34
N TYR A 36 -20.70 -10.77 35.99
CA TYR A 36 -19.24 -10.81 36.03
C TYR A 36 -18.63 -10.47 34.67
N HIS A 37 -17.69 -9.53 34.63
CA HIS A 37 -16.93 -9.27 33.41
C HIS A 37 -16.08 -10.51 33.06
N THR A 38 -16.31 -11.11 31.88
CA THR A 38 -15.75 -12.43 31.51
C THR A 38 -14.23 -12.52 31.62
N SER A 39 -13.50 -11.42 31.39
CA SER A 39 -12.03 -11.41 31.56
C SER A 39 -11.59 -11.49 33.02
N GLU A 40 -12.34 -10.88 33.95
CA GLU A 40 -12.05 -10.92 35.39
C GLU A 40 -12.38 -12.29 35.95
N TRP A 41 -13.53 -12.84 35.55
CA TRP A 41 -13.89 -14.21 35.88
C TRP A 41 -12.85 -15.22 35.38
N ALA A 42 -12.38 -15.08 34.13
CA ALA A 42 -11.35 -15.93 33.57
C ALA A 42 -10.02 -15.86 34.35
N LYS A 43 -9.60 -14.67 34.76
CA LYS A 43 -8.41 -14.47 35.60
C LYS A 43 -8.58 -15.14 36.97
N HIS A 44 -9.70 -14.88 37.63
CA HIS A 44 -10.00 -15.43 38.95
C HIS A 44 -10.01 -16.96 38.93
N GLU A 45 -10.66 -17.56 37.94
CA GLU A 45 -10.75 -19.01 37.82
C GLU A 45 -9.40 -19.66 37.48
N ASN A 46 -8.59 -19.01 36.65
CA ASN A 46 -7.25 -19.48 36.33
C ASN A 46 -6.25 -19.33 37.49
N GLN A 47 -6.48 -18.39 38.41
CA GLN A 47 -5.61 -18.14 39.57
C GLN A 47 -5.89 -19.09 40.74
N LYS A 48 -7.02 -19.82 40.73
CA LYS A 48 -7.34 -20.81 41.77
C LYS A 48 -6.30 -21.92 41.81
N ARG A 49 -5.63 -22.07 42.97
CA ARG A 49 -4.65 -23.14 43.22
C ARG A 49 -5.26 -24.45 43.71
N ARG A 50 -6.51 -24.42 44.18
CA ARG A 50 -7.26 -25.60 44.69
C ARG A 50 -8.66 -25.60 44.09
N ASN A 51 -9.21 -26.79 43.81
CA ASN A 51 -10.54 -26.99 43.21
C ASN A 51 -10.77 -26.22 41.90
N ARG A 52 -9.73 -26.10 41.07
CA ARG A 52 -9.85 -25.47 39.75
C ARG A 52 -10.67 -26.37 38.84
N LYS A 53 -11.83 -25.86 38.41
CA LYS A 53 -12.75 -26.58 37.52
C LYS A 53 -12.51 -26.24 36.06
N TYR A 54 -12.06 -25.01 35.77
CA TYR A 54 -11.93 -24.53 34.41
C TYR A 54 -10.51 -24.06 34.06
N ALA A 55 -10.10 -24.29 32.82
CA ALA A 55 -8.96 -23.69 32.17
C ALA A 55 -9.44 -22.77 31.06
N ILE A 56 -9.26 -21.47 31.23
CA ILE A 56 -9.83 -20.48 30.31
C ILE A 56 -8.71 -19.79 29.56
N SER A 57 -8.71 -19.90 28.24
CA SER A 57 -7.85 -19.10 27.38
C SER A 57 -8.68 -18.05 26.66
N PHE A 58 -8.07 -16.92 26.33
CA PHE A 58 -8.68 -15.96 25.43
C PHE A 58 -7.74 -15.71 24.26
N GLU A 59 -8.33 -15.55 23.10
CA GLU A 59 -7.65 -15.13 21.89
C GLU A 59 -8.15 -13.73 21.55
N GLU A 60 -7.25 -12.77 21.40
CA GLU A 60 -7.61 -11.43 20.95
C GLU A 60 -8.03 -11.56 19.49
N ARG A 61 -9.33 -11.66 19.25
CA ARG A 61 -9.86 -11.53 17.90
C ARG A 61 -9.67 -10.07 17.54
N GLN A 62 -8.64 -9.79 16.75
CA GLN A 62 -8.58 -8.49 16.08
C GLN A 62 -9.92 -8.35 15.36
N PRO A 63 -10.64 -7.22 15.53
CA PRO A 63 -11.82 -7.00 14.73
C PRO A 63 -11.36 -7.20 13.29
N GLU A 64 -11.98 -8.15 12.59
CA GLU A 64 -11.80 -8.27 11.17
C GLU A 64 -12.43 -6.99 10.63
N VAL A 65 -11.63 -5.94 10.54
CA VAL A 65 -12.06 -4.66 10.02
C VAL A 65 -12.22 -4.93 8.53
N LYS A 66 -13.36 -5.51 8.15
CA LYS A 66 -13.97 -5.29 6.85
C LYS A 66 -14.35 -3.82 6.85
N ARG A 67 -13.33 -2.98 6.72
CA ARG A 67 -13.42 -1.55 6.49
C ARG A 67 -14.17 -1.51 5.18
N GLY A 68 -15.49 -1.33 5.25
CA GLY A 68 -16.37 -1.44 4.09
C GLY A 68 -15.72 -0.73 2.92
N GLU A 69 -15.77 -1.34 1.73
CA GLU A 69 -15.15 -0.84 0.51
C GLU A 69 -15.64 0.60 0.28
N LYS A 70 -14.96 1.59 0.88
CA LYS A 70 -15.38 2.99 0.82
C LYS A 70 -15.01 3.46 -0.57
N GLY A 71 -15.99 3.39 -1.48
CA GLY A 71 -15.90 4.05 -2.76
C GLY A 71 -15.57 5.52 -2.54
N ARG A 72 -14.59 6.04 -3.28
CA ARG A 72 -14.31 7.47 -3.32
C ARG A 72 -14.92 8.03 -4.59
N MET A 73 -15.55 9.19 -4.47
CA MET A 73 -15.92 9.97 -5.65
C MET A 73 -14.63 10.44 -6.34
N MET A 74 -14.38 9.93 -7.54
CA MET A 74 -13.22 10.25 -8.37
C MET A 74 -13.68 11.02 -9.61
N SER A 75 -12.83 11.92 -10.08
CA SER A 75 -13.03 12.59 -11.37
C SER A 75 -12.50 11.68 -12.48
N VAL A 76 -13.40 11.27 -13.36
CA VAL A 76 -13.09 10.51 -14.58
C VAL A 76 -13.12 11.48 -15.75
N TYR A 77 -12.04 11.49 -16.53
CA TYR A 77 -11.88 12.36 -17.67
C TYR A 77 -11.94 11.56 -18.95
N THR A 78 -12.63 12.08 -19.95
CA THR A 78 -12.61 11.58 -21.32
C THR A 78 -11.90 12.60 -22.19
N CYS A 79 -10.86 12.17 -22.89
CA CYS A 79 -10.04 12.99 -23.77
C CYS A 79 -10.40 12.68 -25.22
N TYR A 80 -10.66 13.73 -26.01
CA TYR A 80 -11.02 13.62 -27.42
C TYR A 80 -9.94 14.23 -28.30
N ASN A 81 -9.65 13.59 -29.43
CA ASN A 81 -8.79 14.16 -30.47
C ASN A 81 -9.54 15.23 -31.29
N ALA A 82 -8.85 15.84 -32.26
CA ALA A 82 -9.44 16.85 -33.15
C ALA A 82 -10.54 16.30 -34.09
N ALA A 83 -10.52 15.00 -34.38
CA ALA A 83 -11.55 14.31 -35.16
C ALA A 83 -12.81 13.96 -34.33
N GLY A 84 -12.73 14.07 -33.00
CA GLY A 84 -13.80 13.71 -32.07
C GLY A 84 -13.70 12.29 -31.50
N ASP A 85 -12.66 11.53 -31.82
CA ASP A 85 -12.43 10.19 -31.28
C ASP A 85 -11.90 10.25 -29.85
N VAL A 86 -12.31 9.28 -29.02
CA VAL A 86 -11.82 9.13 -27.66
C VAL A 86 -10.41 8.53 -27.69
N ILE A 87 -9.43 9.30 -27.22
CA ILE A 87 -8.03 8.88 -27.11
C ILE A 87 -7.66 8.39 -25.70
N GLY A 88 -8.57 8.55 -24.75
CA GLY A 88 -8.40 8.01 -23.40
C GLY A 88 -9.55 8.38 -22.48
N GLU A 89 -10.00 7.42 -21.68
CA GLU A 89 -10.98 7.62 -20.62
C GLU A 89 -10.47 7.01 -19.32
N GLY A 90 -10.56 7.75 -18.23
CA GLY A 90 -10.20 7.24 -16.91
C GLY A 90 -9.94 8.31 -15.88
N THR A 91 -9.58 7.87 -14.67
CA THR A 91 -9.02 8.78 -13.67
C THR A 91 -7.71 9.37 -14.15
N ALA A 92 -7.26 10.48 -13.56
CA ALA A 92 -6.00 11.12 -13.96
C ALA A 92 -4.79 10.14 -13.89
N ARG A 93 -4.85 9.18 -12.96
CA ARG A 93 -3.87 8.09 -12.85
C ARG A 93 -4.00 7.07 -13.99
N GLU A 94 -5.21 6.60 -14.30
CA GLU A 94 -5.45 5.64 -15.38
C GLU A 94 -5.02 6.23 -16.74
N LEU A 95 -5.27 7.52 -16.96
CA LEU A 95 -4.83 8.23 -18.16
C LEU A 95 -3.30 8.41 -18.23
N TRP A 96 -2.63 8.51 -17.08
CA TRP A 96 -1.17 8.50 -17.02
C TRP A 96 -0.61 7.10 -17.29
N GLU A 97 -1.19 6.06 -16.69
CA GLU A 97 -0.81 4.66 -16.92
C GLU A 97 -1.02 4.25 -18.38
N ALA A 98 -2.07 4.76 -19.03
CA ALA A 98 -2.33 4.59 -20.46
C ALA A 98 -1.41 5.45 -21.36
N GLY A 99 -0.54 6.30 -20.80
CA GLY A 99 0.39 7.14 -21.55
C GLY A 99 -0.23 8.38 -22.20
N VAL A 100 -1.53 8.64 -22.01
CA VAL A 100 -2.23 9.84 -22.49
C VAL A 100 -1.65 11.09 -21.83
N PHE A 101 -1.24 10.97 -20.57
CA PHE A 101 -0.53 12.02 -19.84
C PHE A 101 0.81 11.55 -19.29
N SER A 102 1.76 12.48 -19.10
CA SER A 102 3.09 12.19 -18.54
C SER A 102 3.16 12.18 -17.00
N ASN A 103 2.03 12.42 -16.33
CA ASN A 103 1.95 12.66 -14.87
C ASN A 103 0.51 12.34 -14.41
N ASP A 104 0.38 11.76 -13.20
CA ASP A 104 -0.86 11.27 -12.57
C ASP A 104 -1.88 12.36 -12.14
N ASN A 105 -1.48 13.62 -12.13
CA ASN A 105 -2.29 14.83 -11.93
C ASN A 105 -2.47 15.67 -13.19
N ALA A 106 -1.77 15.37 -14.29
CA ALA A 106 -1.76 16.26 -15.44
C ALA A 106 -3.14 16.42 -16.10
N ALA A 107 -3.99 15.39 -16.07
CA ALA A 107 -5.37 15.48 -16.56
C ALA A 107 -6.21 16.52 -15.78
N TYR A 108 -6.02 16.62 -14.46
CA TYR A 108 -6.71 17.62 -13.64
C TYR A 108 -6.31 19.04 -14.03
N TYR A 109 -5.00 19.30 -14.15
CA TYR A 109 -4.49 20.61 -14.52
C TYR A 109 -4.89 21.01 -15.94
N THR A 110 -4.83 20.09 -16.90
CA THR A 110 -5.28 20.35 -18.28
C THR A 110 -6.77 20.69 -18.33
N TYR A 111 -7.60 19.98 -17.55
CA TYR A 111 -9.03 20.29 -17.49
C TYR A 111 -9.31 21.66 -16.84
N LYS A 112 -8.68 21.94 -15.69
CA LYS A 112 -8.97 23.13 -14.89
C LYS A 112 -8.30 24.41 -15.41
N GLU A 113 -7.04 24.33 -15.81
CA GLU A 113 -6.22 25.50 -16.16
C GLU A 113 -6.15 25.72 -17.68
N GLN A 114 -6.21 24.66 -18.48
CA GLN A 114 -6.11 24.74 -19.96
C GLN A 114 -7.47 24.55 -20.66
N GLY A 115 -8.57 24.60 -19.90
CA GLY A 115 -9.93 24.46 -20.43
C GLY A 115 -10.20 23.11 -21.12
N GLY A 116 -9.43 22.08 -20.79
CA GLY A 116 -9.56 20.75 -21.37
C GLY A 116 -8.96 20.60 -22.77
N ARG A 117 -7.99 21.45 -23.15
CA ARG A 117 -7.28 21.37 -24.43
C ARG A 117 -5.78 21.22 -24.22
N CYS A 118 -5.15 20.32 -24.96
CA CYS A 118 -3.70 20.14 -24.97
C CYS A 118 -3.20 19.76 -26.36
N ILE A 119 -2.79 20.74 -27.15
CA ILE A 119 -2.33 20.56 -28.54
C ILE A 119 -1.10 19.65 -28.60
N LYS A 120 -0.16 19.78 -27.64
CA LYS A 120 1.04 18.93 -27.54
C LYS A 120 0.74 17.44 -27.38
N ARG A 121 -0.48 17.08 -26.97
CA ARG A 121 -0.93 15.70 -26.73
C ARG A 121 -2.09 15.28 -27.63
N GLY A 122 -2.43 16.11 -28.63
CA GLY A 122 -3.55 15.86 -29.52
C GLY A 122 -4.92 15.95 -28.85
N ILE A 123 -5.03 16.49 -27.64
CA ILE A 123 -6.31 16.64 -26.92
C ILE A 123 -6.98 17.93 -27.39
N ALA A 124 -8.05 17.80 -28.17
CA ALA A 124 -8.85 18.94 -28.65
C ALA A 124 -9.99 19.30 -27.68
N LYS A 125 -10.43 18.33 -26.87
CA LYS A 125 -11.49 18.51 -25.87
C LYS A 125 -11.33 17.49 -24.74
N MET A 126 -11.73 17.88 -23.54
CA MET A 126 -11.92 16.98 -22.41
C MET A 126 -13.27 17.20 -21.75
N THR A 127 -13.85 16.12 -21.24
CA THR A 127 -15.03 16.14 -20.36
C THR A 127 -14.67 15.50 -19.02
N CYS A 128 -15.26 15.99 -17.94
CA CYS A 128 -15.06 15.46 -16.59
C CYS A 128 -16.39 15.01 -15.99
N ARG A 129 -16.44 13.80 -15.45
CA ARG A 129 -17.58 13.29 -14.67
C ARG A 129 -17.12 12.81 -13.30
N LYS A 130 -18.01 12.88 -12.31
CA LYS A 130 -17.76 12.34 -10.97
C LYS A 130 -18.33 10.93 -10.89
N GLU A 131 -17.47 9.96 -10.60
CA GLU A 131 -17.85 8.54 -10.54
C GLU A 131 -17.41 7.97 -9.19
N MET A 132 -18.29 7.21 -8.53
CA MET A 132 -17.93 6.46 -7.33
C MET A 132 -17.10 5.25 -7.76
N ARG A 133 -15.81 5.22 -7.41
CA ARG A 133 -14.94 4.07 -7.68
C ARG A 133 -14.43 3.44 -6.40
N LYS A 134 -14.31 2.11 -6.43
CA LYS A 134 -13.66 1.35 -5.35
C LYS A 134 -12.21 1.80 -5.24
N VAL A 135 -11.83 2.33 -4.09
CA VAL A 135 -10.45 2.67 -3.80
C VAL A 135 -9.80 1.46 -3.17
N GLY A 136 -8.88 0.81 -3.90
CA GLY A 136 -7.94 -0.11 -3.28
C GLY A 136 -7.20 0.62 -2.15
N GLN A 137 -6.87 -0.09 -1.07
CA GLN A 137 -6.26 0.45 0.16
C GLN A 137 -4.92 1.20 -0.05
N ASN A 138 -4.42 1.25 -1.28
CA ASN A 138 -3.14 1.84 -1.69
C ASN A 138 -3.17 3.37 -1.82
N ASN A 139 -4.33 4.02 -1.68
CA ASN A 139 -4.45 5.48 -1.72
C ASN A 139 -4.34 6.16 -0.34
N ALA A 140 -4.01 5.41 0.72
CA ALA A 140 -3.52 6.01 1.96
C ALA A 140 -2.14 6.63 1.68
N ARG A 141 -2.12 7.95 1.57
CA ARG A 141 -0.92 8.79 1.52
C ARG A 141 -0.01 8.40 2.71
N GLY A 142 0.93 7.48 2.49
CA GLY A 142 1.67 6.90 3.62
C GLY A 142 2.51 5.64 3.38
N LYS A 143 2.61 5.13 2.15
CA LYS A 143 3.73 4.29 1.68
C LYS A 143 3.69 4.35 0.15
N LYS A 144 4.79 4.72 -0.49
CA LYS A 144 4.92 4.51 -1.94
C LYS A 144 4.65 3.03 -2.16
N ALA A 145 3.57 2.70 -2.85
CA ALA A 145 3.42 1.36 -3.36
C ALA A 145 4.68 1.09 -4.18
N ASP A 146 5.36 -0.01 -3.90
CA ASP A 146 6.32 -0.62 -4.79
C ASP A 146 5.58 -1.08 -6.04
N CYS A 147 5.05 -0.12 -6.81
CA CYS A 147 4.74 -0.33 -8.21
C CYS A 147 6.10 -0.46 -8.88
N ALA A 148 6.61 -1.68 -8.89
CA ALA A 148 7.53 -2.19 -9.88
C ALA A 148 6.84 -2.15 -11.27
N ALA A 149 6.41 -0.96 -11.69
CA ALA A 149 6.39 -0.63 -13.10
C ALA A 149 7.84 -0.82 -13.54
N LYS A 150 8.06 -1.77 -14.44
CA LYS A 150 9.37 -2.10 -15.00
C LYS A 150 10.14 -0.80 -15.18
N LYS A 151 11.08 -0.52 -14.26
CA LYS A 151 12.06 0.54 -14.46
C LYS A 151 12.64 0.22 -15.84
N PRO A 152 12.74 1.17 -16.78
CA PRO A 152 13.63 0.95 -17.89
C PRO A 152 14.95 0.47 -17.27
N GLU A 153 15.50 -0.64 -17.77
CA GLU A 153 16.69 -1.30 -17.20
C GLU A 153 17.83 -0.30 -16.98
N ARG A 154 17.79 0.85 -17.68
CA ARG A 154 18.67 1.98 -17.46
C ARG A 154 17.89 3.30 -17.38
N PRO A 155 18.23 4.20 -16.44
CA PRO A 155 17.63 5.53 -16.37
C PRO A 155 17.97 6.32 -17.64
N VAL A 156 16.97 6.90 -18.32
CA VAL A 156 17.22 7.77 -19.48
C VAL A 156 18.08 8.97 -19.03
N LEU A 157 19.28 9.09 -19.60
CA LEU A 157 20.17 10.23 -19.38
C LEU A 157 19.53 11.46 -20.06
N ARG A 158 18.81 12.27 -19.28
CA ARG A 158 17.90 13.35 -19.73
C ARG A 158 18.52 14.44 -20.63
N LYS A 159 19.81 14.37 -20.95
CA LYS A 159 20.56 15.35 -21.75
C LYS A 159 21.22 14.77 -23.00
N ILE A 160 21.14 13.46 -23.23
CA ILE A 160 21.78 12.79 -24.37
C ILE A 160 20.69 12.10 -25.18
N LYS A 161 20.61 12.43 -26.49
CA LYS A 161 19.56 11.96 -27.39
C LYS A 161 19.68 10.44 -27.64
N ASP A 162 20.91 9.95 -27.77
CA ASP A 162 21.26 8.55 -28.00
C ASP A 162 22.47 8.18 -27.11
N PRO A 163 22.25 7.85 -25.82
CA PRO A 163 23.33 7.62 -24.87
C PRO A 163 24.11 6.35 -25.22
N THR A 164 25.43 6.48 -25.30
CA THR A 164 26.33 5.36 -25.55
C THR A 164 26.48 4.48 -24.31
N PRO A 165 26.93 3.22 -24.44
CA PRO A 165 27.28 2.38 -23.29
C PRO A 165 28.26 3.05 -22.32
N LEU A 166 29.17 3.89 -22.82
CA LEU A 166 30.13 4.66 -22.03
C LEU A 166 29.44 5.75 -21.20
N ASP A 167 28.44 6.44 -21.74
CA ASP A 167 27.70 7.48 -21.01
C ASP A 167 26.98 6.91 -19.79
N TYR A 168 26.40 5.71 -19.93
CA TYR A 168 25.81 4.99 -18.82
C TYR A 168 26.85 4.56 -17.79
N ASP A 169 28.01 4.12 -18.25
CA ASP A 169 29.08 3.64 -17.39
C ASP A 169 29.70 4.76 -16.54
N VAL A 170 29.91 5.92 -17.15
CA VAL A 170 30.35 7.14 -16.45
C VAL A 170 29.27 7.61 -15.47
N HIS A 171 28.00 7.52 -15.84
CA HIS A 171 26.90 7.88 -14.93
C HIS A 171 26.84 6.95 -13.70
N ASP A 172 27.03 5.64 -13.87
CA ASP A 172 27.10 4.68 -12.77
C ASP A 172 28.28 5.00 -11.83
N LEU A 173 29.44 5.34 -12.38
CA LEU A 173 30.60 5.76 -11.60
C LEU A 173 30.34 7.06 -10.80
N ILE A 174 29.68 8.05 -11.40
CA ILE A 174 29.32 9.30 -10.71
C ILE A 174 28.39 9.01 -9.53
N LEU A 175 27.41 8.13 -9.70
CA LEU A 175 26.52 7.71 -8.61
C LEU A 175 27.28 6.97 -7.51
N TYR A 176 28.17 6.06 -7.89
CA TYR A 176 29.01 5.33 -6.95
C TYR A 176 29.87 6.28 -6.11
N ASN A 177 30.58 7.20 -6.76
CA ASN A 177 31.45 8.17 -6.08
C ASN A 177 30.64 9.12 -5.20
N ALA A 178 29.42 9.50 -5.59
CA ALA A 178 28.52 10.28 -4.74
C ALA A 178 28.13 9.54 -3.46
N ILE A 179 27.98 8.20 -3.51
CA ILE A 179 27.72 7.37 -2.32
C ILE A 179 29.01 7.20 -1.52
N ALA A 180 30.15 6.89 -2.16
CA ALA A 180 31.45 6.78 -1.50
C ALA A 180 31.81 8.04 -0.72
N ARG A 181 31.60 9.22 -1.31
CA ARG A 181 31.82 10.52 -0.66
C ARG A 181 30.90 10.74 0.55
N LYS A 182 29.66 10.27 0.49
CA LYS A 182 28.74 10.31 1.65
C LYS A 182 29.17 9.35 2.76
N GLU A 183 29.74 8.20 2.40
CA GLU A 183 30.23 7.19 3.33
C GLU A 183 31.67 7.46 3.81
N GLY A 184 32.33 8.51 3.33
CA GLY A 184 33.71 8.87 3.68
C GLY A 184 34.77 7.95 3.08
N ARG A 185 34.42 7.22 2.02
CA ARG A 185 35.29 6.27 1.31
C ARG A 185 35.96 6.91 0.09
N PRO A 186 37.14 6.41 -0.33
CA PRO A 186 37.83 6.96 -1.50
C PRO A 186 36.99 6.79 -2.77
N GLU A 187 36.92 7.85 -3.57
CA GLU A 187 36.28 7.84 -4.88
C GLU A 187 37.09 6.98 -5.86
N LEU A 188 36.40 6.27 -6.77
CA LEU A 188 37.04 5.48 -7.80
C LEU A 188 37.33 6.32 -9.05
N THR A 189 38.45 6.03 -9.70
CA THR A 189 38.78 6.55 -11.02
C THR A 189 38.16 5.66 -12.10
N TYR A 190 37.89 6.23 -13.28
CA TYR A 190 37.28 5.48 -14.39
C TYR A 190 38.16 4.29 -14.83
N GLY A 191 39.49 4.44 -14.80
CA GLY A 191 40.41 3.34 -15.14
C GLY A 191 40.27 2.14 -14.20
N TYR A 192 40.09 2.38 -12.90
CA TYR A 192 39.84 1.29 -11.94
C TYR A 192 38.41 0.73 -12.07
N TRP A 193 37.42 1.60 -12.31
CA TRP A 193 36.02 1.21 -12.53
C TRP A 193 35.84 0.27 -13.73
N ALA A 194 36.49 0.59 -14.85
CA ALA A 194 36.46 -0.21 -16.07
C ALA A 194 37.22 -1.55 -15.93
N ALA A 195 38.31 -1.57 -15.14
CA ALA A 195 39.13 -2.77 -14.94
C ALA A 195 38.55 -3.73 -13.88
N ALA A 196 37.96 -3.22 -12.80
CA ALA A 196 37.47 -4.00 -11.67
C ALA A 196 36.02 -4.52 -11.83
N GLY A 197 35.32 -4.12 -12.90
CA GLY A 197 34.02 -4.69 -13.25
C GLY A 197 32.87 -4.27 -12.33
N LYS A 198 32.66 -2.96 -12.13
CA LYS A 198 31.51 -2.36 -11.43
C LYS A 198 31.23 -2.98 -10.05
N PRO A 199 31.99 -2.61 -9.00
CA PRO A 199 31.77 -3.14 -7.66
C PRO A 199 30.33 -2.89 -7.17
N ALA A 200 29.71 -3.91 -6.58
CA ALA A 200 28.31 -3.86 -6.14
C ALA A 200 28.05 -2.86 -5.00
N ARG A 201 29.11 -2.40 -4.30
CA ARG A 201 29.00 -1.41 -3.22
C ARG A 201 30.28 -0.57 -3.07
N PRO A 202 30.16 0.75 -2.82
CA PRO A 202 31.26 1.62 -2.37
C PRO A 202 31.81 1.23 -1.01
#